data_AF-A0A8C5KK64-F1
#
_entry.id   AF-A0A8C5KK64-F1
#
_cell.length_a   1.000
_cell.length_b   1.000
_cell.length_c   1.000
_cell.angle_alpha   90.00
_cell.angle_beta   90.00
_cell.angle_gamma   90.00
#
_symmetry.space_group_name_H-M   'P 1'
#
loop_
_entity.id
_entity.type
_entity.pdbx_description
1 polymer ?
#
loop_
_entity_poly.entity_id
_entity_poly.type
_entity_poly.pdbx_seq_one_letter_code
_entity_poly.pdbx_strand_id
1 'polypeptide(L)'
;MPLLESLRLCLVARIGTRPAASLLLPAAPLRRTFHVGPCCPSSSGKELLMKLRRKTGYSFVNCKKALETCGGDLKQAEVWLHKQAQKEGWSKAAKLHGRKTKEGLIGLLQEGNISVLVEVNCETDFVSRNLKFQQLVQQVAVGTLLHCQSLKDQLSTHSKGFLNSSELSGLQAGPNKEGFLKDHLALAIGKLGENMILKRAAWVKVPSGFYVGSYVHGTMHSPSLHNLVLGKYGALVICETSEQSTNLKDLGRRLGQHVVGMAPLSVGSLDDEPGGEGETKMLSQPYLLDPSITLGQYVQPQGVSVVDFVRFECGEDEEATEAV
;
A
#
# COMPACT_ATOMS: atom_id res chain seq x y z
N MET A 1 -16.48 66.39 -30.29
CA MET A 1 -15.39 66.96 -29.50
C MET A 1 -14.13 66.18 -29.85
N PRO A 2 -13.43 66.58 -30.92
CA PRO A 2 -12.39 65.79 -31.57
C PRO A 2 -10.99 66.35 -31.26
N LEU A 3 -9.99 65.82 -31.97
CA LEU A 3 -8.71 66.47 -32.31
C LEU A 3 -7.62 66.35 -31.22
N LEU A 4 -6.34 66.03 -31.50
CA LEU A 4 -5.59 65.74 -32.72
C LEU A 4 -4.15 65.38 -32.25
N GLU A 5 -3.47 64.41 -32.88
CA GLU A 5 -2.26 64.62 -33.73
C GLU A 5 -0.93 64.91 -33.00
N SER A 6 0.26 64.65 -33.54
CA SER A 6 0.68 64.02 -34.80
C SER A 6 2.16 63.64 -34.65
N LEU A 7 2.58 62.68 -35.45
CA LEU A 7 3.98 62.44 -35.83
C LEU A 7 4.47 63.54 -36.80
N ARG A 8 5.77 63.87 -36.76
CA ARG A 8 6.76 63.59 -37.85
C ARG A 8 7.95 64.59 -37.90
N LEU A 9 8.96 64.12 -38.65
CA LEU A 9 10.18 64.75 -39.19
C LEU A 9 11.36 64.82 -38.19
N CYS A 10 12.61 64.49 -38.55
CA CYS A 10 13.25 64.69 -39.84
C CYS A 10 14.43 63.73 -40.12
N LEU A 11 14.75 63.68 -41.41
CA LEU A 11 15.72 62.89 -42.17
C LEU A 11 17.16 63.42 -42.04
N VAL A 12 18.19 62.55 -41.97
CA VAL A 12 19.49 62.80 -42.66
C VAL A 12 20.12 61.48 -43.10
N ALA A 13 20.38 61.38 -44.41
CA ALA A 13 21.24 60.39 -45.06
C ALA A 13 22.57 61.04 -45.47
N ARG A 14 23.69 60.29 -45.37
CA ARG A 14 24.95 60.47 -46.13
C ARG A 14 25.60 59.07 -46.26
N ILE A 15 25.61 58.42 -47.42
CA ILE A 15 26.57 58.48 -48.55
C ILE A 15 28.03 58.30 -48.13
N GLY A 16 28.66 57.21 -48.60
CA GLY A 16 30.11 56.99 -48.58
C GLY A 16 30.48 55.63 -49.18
N THR A 17 30.99 55.64 -50.42
CA THR A 17 31.28 54.51 -51.31
C THR A 17 32.77 54.10 -51.33
N ARG A 18 33.03 52.77 -51.31
CA ARG A 18 34.13 51.99 -51.96
C ARG A 18 35.62 52.27 -51.58
N PRO A 19 36.60 51.39 -51.88
CA PRO A 19 36.55 50.05 -52.52
C PRO A 19 37.22 48.91 -51.73
N ALA A 20 36.96 47.69 -52.18
CA ALA A 20 37.66 46.47 -51.84
C ALA A 20 39.08 46.47 -52.44
N ALA A 21 40.07 46.09 -51.65
CA ALA A 21 41.40 45.70 -52.10
C ALA A 21 41.64 44.23 -51.74
N SER A 22 41.88 43.43 -52.78
CA SER A 22 42.19 42.01 -52.76
C SER A 22 43.67 41.83 -52.41
N LEU A 23 43.99 41.02 -51.41
CA LEU A 23 45.28 40.34 -51.29
C LEU A 23 45.04 38.90 -50.85
N LEU A 24 45.22 38.00 -51.82
CA LEU A 24 45.27 36.55 -51.68
C LEU A 24 46.54 36.14 -50.93
N LEU A 25 46.40 35.33 -49.89
CA LEU A 25 47.48 34.49 -49.35
C LEU A 25 46.96 33.05 -49.20
N PRO A 26 47.75 32.03 -49.61
CA PRO A 26 47.30 30.64 -49.64
C PRO A 26 47.19 30.03 -48.24
N ALA A 27 46.11 29.30 -48.03
CA ALA A 27 45.81 28.58 -46.80
C ALA A 27 46.76 27.38 -46.60
N ALA A 28 47.40 27.30 -45.43
CA ALA A 28 48.06 26.09 -44.96
C ALA A 28 47.02 25.17 -44.30
N PRO A 29 47.01 23.85 -44.56
CA PRO A 29 46.08 22.95 -43.91
C PRO A 29 46.57 22.64 -42.48
N LEU A 30 45.84 23.11 -41.47
CA LEU A 30 45.92 22.60 -40.11
C LEU A 30 45.48 21.13 -40.11
N ARG A 31 46.46 20.21 -40.03
CA ARG A 31 46.21 18.81 -39.70
C ARG A 31 45.52 18.73 -38.33
N ARG A 32 44.20 18.55 -38.32
CA ARG A 32 43.48 18.03 -37.17
C ARG A 32 43.83 16.56 -37.03
N THR A 33 44.70 16.23 -36.08
CA THR A 33 44.86 14.86 -35.60
C THR A 33 43.58 14.47 -34.85
N PHE A 34 42.69 13.75 -35.52
CA PHE A 34 41.62 13.03 -34.84
C PHE A 34 42.27 11.88 -34.06
N HIS A 35 42.45 12.07 -32.76
CA HIS A 35 42.60 10.94 -31.85
C HIS A 35 41.26 10.20 -31.81
N VAL A 36 41.14 9.16 -32.64
CA VAL A 36 40.17 8.10 -32.42
C VAL A 36 40.68 7.31 -31.23
N GLY A 37 40.24 7.69 -30.03
CA GLY A 37 40.34 6.81 -28.88
C GLY A 37 39.53 5.54 -29.16
N PRO A 38 39.98 4.35 -28.70
CA PRO A 38 39.23 3.12 -28.88
C PRO A 38 38.01 3.17 -27.95
N CYS A 39 36.92 3.75 -28.41
CA CYS A 39 35.62 3.58 -27.77
C CYS A 39 34.98 2.31 -28.35
N CYS A 40 35.51 1.16 -27.94
CA CYS A 40 34.76 -0.08 -28.05
C CYS A 40 33.83 -0.12 -26.84
N PRO A 41 32.50 0.07 -26.98
CA PRO A 41 31.60 -0.40 -25.95
C PRO A 41 31.75 -1.93 -25.94
N SER A 42 32.47 -2.45 -24.94
CA SER A 42 32.55 -3.89 -24.74
C SER A 42 31.12 -4.44 -24.65
N SER A 43 30.76 -5.33 -25.56
CA SER A 43 29.42 -5.95 -25.63
C SER A 43 29.01 -6.56 -24.29
N SER A 44 30.00 -7.01 -23.51
CA SER A 44 29.85 -7.57 -22.16
C SER A 44 29.23 -6.60 -21.15
N GLY A 45 29.56 -5.29 -21.18
CA GLY A 45 29.06 -4.33 -20.21
C GLY A 45 27.56 -4.08 -20.32
N LYS A 46 27.04 -3.99 -21.54
CA LYS A 46 25.61 -3.80 -21.83
C LYS A 46 24.80 -5.04 -21.43
N GLU A 47 25.32 -6.23 -21.69
CA GLU A 47 24.67 -7.49 -21.35
C GLU A 47 24.56 -7.69 -19.83
N LEU A 48 25.64 -7.43 -19.09
CA LEU A 48 25.64 -7.49 -17.62
C LEU A 48 24.63 -6.50 -17.02
N LEU A 49 24.58 -5.27 -17.54
CA LEU A 49 23.61 -4.26 -17.12
C LEU A 49 22.16 -4.71 -17.36
N MET A 50 21.87 -5.27 -18.54
CA MET A 50 20.54 -5.78 -18.87
C MET A 50 20.17 -6.98 -18.00
N LYS A 51 21.11 -7.89 -17.74
CA LYS A 51 20.92 -9.05 -16.86
C LYS A 51 20.60 -8.62 -15.43
N LEU A 52 21.39 -7.68 -14.87
CA LEU A 52 21.16 -7.15 -13.52
C LEU A 52 19.82 -6.43 -13.42
N ARG A 53 19.46 -5.61 -14.41
CA ARG A 53 18.17 -4.91 -14.43
C ARG A 53 16.99 -5.87 -14.54
N ARG A 54 17.05 -6.88 -15.43
CA ARG A 54 15.97 -7.86 -15.57
C ARG A 54 15.79 -8.67 -14.28
N LYS A 55 16.89 -9.00 -13.61
CA LYS A 55 16.87 -9.75 -12.35
C LYS A 55 16.28 -8.92 -11.20
N THR A 56 16.70 -7.67 -11.05
CA THR A 56 16.40 -6.87 -9.84
C THR A 56 15.27 -5.85 -10.03
N GLY A 57 15.03 -5.40 -11.26
CA GLY A 57 14.03 -4.39 -11.60
C GLY A 57 14.38 -2.95 -11.17
N TYR A 58 15.61 -2.66 -10.71
CA TYR A 58 16.04 -1.29 -10.37
C TYR A 58 16.30 -0.42 -11.62
N SER A 59 16.45 0.89 -11.42
CA SER A 59 16.71 1.84 -12.52
C SER A 59 18.03 1.52 -13.23
N PHE A 60 18.14 1.87 -14.52
CA PHE A 60 19.37 1.64 -15.28
C PHE A 60 20.58 2.37 -14.66
N VAL A 61 20.35 3.59 -14.16
CA VAL A 61 21.38 4.41 -13.52
C VAL A 61 21.93 3.71 -12.27
N ASN A 62 21.04 3.18 -11.41
CA ASN A 62 21.47 2.48 -10.19
C ASN A 62 22.18 1.17 -10.55
N CYS A 63 21.67 0.39 -11.52
CA CYS A 63 22.30 -0.86 -11.95
C CYS A 63 23.70 -0.61 -12.55
N LYS A 64 23.87 0.47 -13.33
CA LYS A 64 25.16 0.85 -13.89
C LYS A 64 26.15 1.22 -12.79
N LYS A 65 25.72 2.09 -11.85
CA LYS A 65 26.55 2.50 -10.71
C LYS A 65 26.96 1.31 -9.83
N ALA A 66 26.06 0.35 -9.63
CA ALA A 66 26.34 -0.87 -8.88
C ALA A 66 27.41 -1.72 -9.57
N LEU A 67 27.30 -1.94 -10.88
CA LEU A 67 28.29 -2.68 -11.65
C LEU A 67 29.65 -1.99 -11.66
N GLU A 68 29.68 -0.66 -11.81
CA GLU A 68 30.92 0.12 -11.76
C GLU A 68 31.59 0.03 -10.37
N THR A 69 30.80 0.10 -9.30
CA THR A 69 31.31 0.03 -7.92
C THR A 69 31.81 -1.37 -7.55
N CYS A 70 31.20 -2.42 -8.12
CA CYS A 70 31.51 -3.82 -7.84
C CYS A 70 32.40 -4.48 -8.91
N GLY A 71 33.04 -3.70 -9.79
CA GLY A 71 33.95 -4.22 -10.81
C GLY A 71 33.30 -5.19 -11.80
N GLY A 72 31.98 -5.09 -12.02
CA GLY A 72 31.22 -5.97 -12.92
C GLY A 72 30.72 -7.28 -12.30
N ASP A 73 30.96 -7.54 -11.01
CA ASP A 73 30.41 -8.72 -10.32
C ASP A 73 28.90 -8.57 -10.07
N LEU A 74 28.10 -9.46 -10.68
CA LEU A 74 26.64 -9.44 -10.58
C LEU A 74 26.11 -9.70 -9.18
N LYS A 75 26.72 -10.60 -8.41
CA LYS A 75 26.26 -10.97 -7.06
C LYS A 75 26.55 -9.82 -6.10
N GLN A 76 27.75 -9.26 -6.16
CA GLN A 76 28.10 -8.10 -5.34
C GLN A 76 27.28 -6.86 -5.72
N ALA A 77 27.05 -6.63 -7.02
CA ALA A 77 26.22 -5.53 -7.49
C ALA A 77 24.77 -5.64 -6.99
N GLU A 78 24.21 -6.84 -6.94
CA GLU A 78 22.86 -7.09 -6.38
C GLU A 78 22.80 -6.75 -4.88
N VAL A 79 23.75 -7.24 -4.09
CA VAL A 79 23.83 -6.92 -2.65
C VAL A 79 24.02 -5.42 -2.44
N TRP A 80 24.88 -4.78 -3.23
CA TRP A 80 25.10 -3.34 -3.18
C TRP A 80 23.82 -2.57 -3.52
N LEU A 81 23.11 -2.97 -4.58
CA LEU A 81 21.83 -2.38 -4.98
C LEU A 81 20.79 -2.46 -3.88
N HIS A 82 20.64 -3.61 -3.23
CA HIS A 82 19.71 -3.77 -2.12
C HIS A 82 20.04 -2.84 -0.95
N LYS A 83 21.31 -2.77 -0.55
CA LYS A 83 21.77 -1.86 0.52
C LYS A 83 21.51 -0.39 0.16
N GLN A 84 21.80 0.01 -1.09
CA GLN A 84 21.52 1.38 -1.53
C GLN A 84 20.02 1.67 -1.62
N ALA A 85 19.21 0.73 -2.11
CA ALA A 85 17.76 0.87 -2.18
C ALA A 85 17.15 1.07 -0.79
N GLN A 86 17.66 0.37 0.23
CA GLN A 86 17.23 0.58 1.61
C GLN A 86 17.54 2.02 2.08
N LYS A 87 18.77 2.48 1.86
CA LYS A 87 19.19 3.84 2.24
C LYS A 87 18.40 4.93 1.50
N GLU A 88 18.20 4.75 0.20
CA GLU A 88 17.39 5.66 -0.64
C GLU A 88 15.92 5.64 -0.22
N GLY A 89 15.39 4.47 0.12
CA GLY A 89 14.05 4.28 0.65
C GLY A 89 13.83 5.07 1.93
N TRP A 90 14.73 4.91 2.92
CA TRP A 90 14.69 5.69 4.17
C TRP A 90 14.79 7.20 3.94
N SER A 91 15.67 7.63 3.04
CA SER A 91 15.81 9.06 2.70
C SER A 91 14.54 9.61 2.04
N LYS A 92 13.90 8.86 1.14
CA LYS A 92 12.64 9.25 0.51
C LYS A 92 11.47 9.23 1.50
N ALA A 93 11.39 8.21 2.35
CA ALA A 93 10.39 8.12 3.40
C ALA A 93 10.44 9.35 4.31
N ALA A 94 11.63 9.77 4.76
CA ALA A 94 11.79 10.98 5.54
C ALA A 94 11.35 12.27 4.81
N LYS A 95 11.57 12.36 3.49
CA LYS A 95 11.17 13.52 2.67
C LYS A 95 9.68 13.58 2.36
N LEU A 96 9.04 12.43 2.22
CA LEU A 96 7.63 12.30 1.88
C LEU A 96 6.74 12.21 3.12
N HIS A 97 7.34 12.00 4.29
CA HIS A 97 6.65 11.98 5.58
C HIS A 97 5.79 13.23 5.80
N GLY A 98 4.65 13.05 6.45
CA GLY A 98 3.67 14.13 6.71
C GLY A 98 2.72 14.42 5.55
N ARG A 99 2.94 13.87 4.35
CA ARG A 99 1.96 13.95 3.26
C ARG A 99 0.71 13.14 3.59
N LYS A 100 -0.45 13.67 3.20
CA LYS A 100 -1.76 13.05 3.43
C LYS A 100 -1.86 11.72 2.70
N THR A 101 -2.23 10.67 3.42
CA THR A 101 -2.37 9.29 2.91
C THR A 101 -3.73 8.74 3.29
N LYS A 102 -4.80 9.21 2.63
CA LYS A 102 -6.18 8.74 2.87
C LYS A 102 -6.59 7.56 1.99
N GLU A 103 -5.83 7.28 0.94
CA GLU A 103 -6.04 6.10 0.09
C GLU A 103 -5.26 4.90 0.65
N GLY A 104 -5.53 3.70 0.15
CA GLY A 104 -4.86 2.50 0.64
C GLY A 104 -5.66 1.23 0.44
N LEU A 105 -5.34 0.22 1.24
CA LEU A 105 -6.06 -1.05 1.27
C LEU A 105 -6.18 -1.59 2.69
N ILE A 106 -7.32 -2.22 2.92
CA ILE A 106 -7.49 -3.20 3.99
C ILE A 106 -7.07 -4.57 3.46
N GLY A 107 -6.23 -5.27 4.21
CA GLY A 107 -5.85 -6.65 3.96
C GLY A 107 -6.42 -7.58 5.02
N LEU A 108 -7.10 -8.63 4.57
CA LEU A 108 -7.63 -9.69 5.41
C LEU A 108 -6.90 -11.00 5.11
N LEU A 109 -6.27 -11.58 6.12
CA LEU A 109 -5.58 -12.87 6.03
C LEU A 109 -6.06 -13.76 7.17
N GLN A 110 -6.45 -14.99 6.83
CA GLN A 110 -6.93 -15.97 7.80
C GLN A 110 -6.17 -17.28 7.62
N GLU A 111 -5.59 -17.78 8.69
CA GLU A 111 -4.85 -19.05 8.72
C GLU A 111 -5.23 -19.84 9.98
N GLY A 112 -5.79 -21.03 9.80
CA GLY A 112 -6.29 -21.84 10.90
C GLY A 112 -7.33 -21.10 11.73
N ASN A 113 -7.02 -20.91 13.01
CA ASN A 113 -7.88 -20.24 13.99
C ASN A 113 -7.51 -18.77 14.25
N ILE A 114 -6.63 -18.20 13.41
CA ILE A 114 -6.18 -16.81 13.52
C ILE A 114 -6.65 -16.03 12.30
N SER A 115 -7.28 -14.89 12.55
CA SER A 115 -7.67 -13.92 11.53
C SER A 115 -7.01 -12.58 11.80
N VAL A 116 -6.40 -11.98 10.80
CA VAL A 116 -5.79 -10.65 10.89
C VAL A 116 -6.41 -9.70 9.88
N LEU A 117 -6.59 -8.45 10.31
CA LEU A 117 -7.06 -7.34 9.51
C LEU A 117 -6.04 -6.22 9.59
N VAL A 118 -5.48 -5.78 8.47
CA VAL A 118 -4.43 -4.76 8.44
C VAL A 118 -4.85 -3.60 7.55
N GLU A 119 -4.48 -2.38 7.93
CA GLU A 119 -4.65 -1.19 7.11
C GLU A 119 -3.29 -0.61 6.73
N VAL A 120 -3.07 -0.44 5.42
CA VAL A 120 -1.91 0.23 4.88
C VAL A 120 -2.38 1.35 3.95
N ASN A 121 -1.93 2.57 4.22
CA ASN A 121 -2.32 3.74 3.44
C ASN A 121 -1.22 4.19 2.46
N CYS A 122 -1.62 4.87 1.39
CA CYS A 122 -0.80 5.57 0.40
C CYS A 122 -1.44 6.91 0.01
N GLU A 123 -0.78 7.70 -0.82
CA GLU A 123 -1.29 9.02 -1.23
C GLU A 123 -2.43 8.87 -2.24
N THR A 124 -2.30 7.95 -3.21
CA THR A 124 -3.26 7.81 -4.33
C THR A 124 -3.80 6.40 -4.50
N ASP A 125 -4.98 6.28 -5.12
CA ASP A 125 -5.60 5.01 -5.47
C ASP A 125 -4.86 4.28 -6.63
N PHE A 126 -4.12 5.01 -7.46
CA PHE A 126 -3.24 4.43 -8.47
C PHE A 126 -2.16 3.55 -7.84
N VAL A 127 -1.59 3.98 -6.72
CA VAL A 127 -0.62 3.18 -5.98
C VAL A 127 -1.29 2.04 -5.22
N SER A 128 -2.48 2.25 -4.64
CA SER A 128 -3.18 1.17 -3.92
C SER A 128 -3.50 -0.04 -4.82
N ARG A 129 -3.78 0.20 -6.10
CA ARG A 129 -4.01 -0.85 -7.11
C ARG A 129 -2.74 -1.48 -7.67
N ASN A 130 -1.56 -0.96 -7.33
CA ASN A 130 -0.29 -1.48 -7.82
C ASN A 130 0.10 -2.79 -7.12
N LEU A 131 0.51 -3.81 -7.88
CA LEU A 131 0.93 -5.10 -7.32
C LEU A 131 2.05 -4.98 -6.28
N LYS A 132 2.95 -4.01 -6.39
CA LYS A 132 4.03 -3.79 -5.41
C LYS A 132 3.50 -3.28 -4.07
N PHE A 133 2.47 -2.46 -4.10
CA PHE A 133 1.80 -2.03 -2.88
C PHE A 133 1.02 -3.19 -2.25
N GLN A 134 0.27 -3.95 -3.06
CA GLN A 134 -0.46 -5.14 -2.59
C GLN A 134 0.48 -6.19 -1.98
N GLN A 135 1.69 -6.36 -2.53
CA GLN A 135 2.76 -7.20 -1.96
C GLN A 135 3.27 -6.68 -0.61
N LEU A 136 3.31 -5.36 -0.40
CA LEU A 136 3.61 -4.79 0.92
C LEU A 136 2.49 -5.12 1.91
N VAL A 137 1.22 -4.95 1.53
CA VAL A 137 0.07 -5.29 2.39
C VAL A 137 0.12 -6.77 2.79
N GLN A 138 0.47 -7.66 1.85
CA GLN A 138 0.70 -9.08 2.15
C GLN A 138 1.80 -9.28 3.19
N GLN A 139 2.95 -8.62 3.04
CA GLN A 139 4.05 -8.73 3.99
C GLN A 139 3.63 -8.27 5.38
N VAL A 140 2.86 -7.19 5.47
CA VAL A 140 2.31 -6.68 6.73
C VAL A 140 1.34 -7.69 7.34
N ALA A 141 0.40 -8.22 6.57
CA ALA A 141 -0.54 -9.24 7.05
C ALA A 141 0.16 -10.51 7.55
N VAL A 142 1.18 -11.00 6.83
CA VAL A 142 1.97 -12.17 7.24
C VAL A 142 2.80 -11.87 8.49
N GLY A 143 3.43 -10.69 8.59
CA GLY A 143 4.17 -10.27 9.78
C GLY A 143 3.26 -10.21 11.02
N THR A 144 2.07 -9.64 10.87
CA THR A 144 1.05 -9.61 11.93
C THR A 144 0.63 -11.02 12.33
N LEU A 145 0.33 -11.89 11.36
CA LEU A 145 -0.09 -13.27 11.61
C LEU A 145 0.96 -14.05 12.39
N LEU A 146 2.24 -13.95 12.01
CA LEU A 146 3.34 -14.59 12.73
C LEU A 146 3.50 -14.06 14.16
N HIS A 147 3.35 -12.74 14.34
CA HIS A 147 3.34 -12.15 15.68
C HIS A 147 2.22 -12.76 16.52
N CYS A 148 1.00 -12.86 15.99
CA CYS A 148 -0.15 -13.46 16.68
C CYS A 148 0.03 -14.96 16.97
N GLN A 149 0.70 -15.71 16.09
CA GLN A 149 1.06 -17.11 16.34
C GLN A 149 2.00 -17.26 17.53
N SER A 150 2.87 -16.27 17.80
CA SER A 150 3.77 -16.29 18.96
C SER A 150 3.08 -15.96 20.29
N LEU A 151 1.88 -15.38 20.26
CA LEU A 151 1.10 -15.06 21.45
C LEU A 151 0.45 -16.31 22.04
N LYS A 152 0.34 -16.37 23.37
CA LYS A 152 -0.26 -17.51 24.09
C LYS A 152 -1.71 -17.73 23.65
N ASP A 153 -2.06 -19.00 23.43
CA ASP A 153 -3.44 -19.39 23.14
C ASP A 153 -4.28 -19.37 24.42
N GLN A 154 -5.48 -18.82 24.33
CA GLN A 154 -6.53 -19.01 25.34
C GLN A 154 -7.46 -20.14 24.86
N LEU A 155 -7.69 -21.12 25.74
CA LEU A 155 -8.49 -22.31 25.40
C LEU A 155 -10.00 -22.12 25.67
N SER A 156 -10.36 -21.21 26.57
CA SER A 156 -11.75 -21.06 27.04
C SER A 156 -12.54 -19.95 26.35
N THR A 157 -11.87 -18.98 25.72
CA THR A 157 -12.50 -17.84 25.04
C THR A 157 -11.62 -17.35 23.90
N HIS A 158 -12.20 -16.52 23.03
CA HIS A 158 -11.45 -15.85 21.97
C HIS A 158 -10.49 -14.80 22.55
N SER A 159 -9.40 -14.55 21.84
CA SER A 159 -8.49 -13.44 22.11
C SER A 159 -8.54 -12.45 20.95
N LYS A 160 -8.70 -11.17 21.26
CA LYS A 160 -8.67 -10.07 20.30
C LYS A 160 -7.58 -9.08 20.70
N GLY A 161 -6.88 -8.52 19.72
CA GLY A 161 -5.91 -7.46 19.97
C GLY A 161 -5.76 -6.52 18.80
N PHE A 162 -5.19 -5.36 19.09
CA PHE A 162 -4.90 -4.32 18.11
C PHE A 162 -3.42 -3.96 18.17
N LEU A 163 -2.89 -3.50 17.04
CA LEU A 163 -1.55 -2.95 16.93
C LEU A 163 -1.65 -1.57 16.31
N ASN A 164 -1.08 -0.57 16.98
CA ASN A 164 -0.95 0.77 16.43
C ASN A 164 0.17 0.83 15.38
N SER A 165 0.32 1.99 14.73
CA SER A 165 1.33 2.20 13.68
C SER A 165 2.76 1.90 14.13
N SER A 166 3.13 2.24 15.38
CA SER A 166 4.47 2.03 15.92
C SER A 166 4.75 0.55 16.17
N GLU A 167 3.81 -0.14 16.82
CA GLU A 167 3.91 -1.57 17.12
C GLU A 167 3.97 -2.39 15.83
N LEU A 168 3.09 -2.09 14.87
CA LEU A 168 3.05 -2.76 13.57
C LEU A 168 4.36 -2.55 12.80
N SER A 169 4.88 -1.32 12.78
CA SER A 169 6.15 -1.00 12.13
C SER A 169 7.35 -1.75 12.72
N GLY A 170 7.26 -2.14 14.00
CA GLY A 170 8.27 -2.89 14.75
C GLY A 170 8.21 -4.41 14.58
N LEU A 171 7.23 -4.96 13.84
CA LEU A 171 7.16 -6.40 13.58
C LEU A 171 8.18 -6.84 12.52
N GLN A 172 8.53 -8.13 12.56
CA GLN A 172 9.34 -8.77 11.52
C GLN A 172 8.54 -8.94 10.23
N ALA A 173 9.19 -8.78 9.08
CA ALA A 173 8.53 -8.78 7.77
C ALA A 173 8.14 -10.16 7.21
N GLY A 174 8.41 -11.24 7.94
CA GLY A 174 8.09 -12.61 7.56
C GLY A 174 9.27 -13.57 7.71
N PRO A 175 9.07 -14.87 7.44
CA PRO A 175 10.10 -15.89 7.65
C PRO A 175 11.17 -15.88 6.53
N ASN A 176 10.82 -15.37 5.36
CA ASN A 176 11.66 -15.34 4.15
C ASN A 176 12.20 -13.94 3.82
N LYS A 177 12.04 -12.99 4.74
CA LYS A 177 12.44 -11.59 4.58
C LYS A 177 13.16 -11.12 5.84
N GLU A 178 14.32 -10.54 5.67
CA GLU A 178 15.09 -9.97 6.78
C GLU A 178 14.60 -8.55 7.09
N GLY A 179 14.57 -8.21 8.38
CA GLY A 179 14.28 -6.86 8.85
C GLY A 179 12.83 -6.65 9.29
N PHE A 180 12.55 -5.40 9.68
CA PHE A 180 11.28 -5.01 10.24
C PHE A 180 10.32 -4.50 9.14
N LEU A 181 9.01 -4.48 9.41
CA LEU A 181 8.02 -3.96 8.47
C LEU A 181 8.30 -2.49 8.07
N LYS A 182 8.87 -1.68 8.97
CA LYS A 182 9.33 -0.31 8.64
C LYS A 182 10.42 -0.27 7.54
N ASP A 183 11.29 -1.28 7.47
CA ASP A 183 12.33 -1.35 6.45
C ASP A 183 11.70 -1.65 5.08
N HIS A 184 10.71 -2.55 5.07
CA HIS A 184 9.93 -2.89 3.88
C HIS A 184 9.04 -1.75 3.40
N LEU A 185 8.43 -1.01 4.32
CA LEU A 185 7.71 0.22 4.03
C LEU A 185 8.62 1.24 3.33
N ALA A 186 9.81 1.49 3.88
CA ALA A 186 10.78 2.41 3.30
C ALA A 186 11.22 1.98 1.88
N LEU A 187 11.39 0.68 1.64
CA LEU A 187 11.66 0.15 0.30
C LEU A 187 10.50 0.39 -0.68
N ALA A 188 9.26 0.18 -0.24
CA ALA A 188 8.07 0.41 -1.06
C ALA A 188 7.91 1.90 -1.42
N ILE A 189 8.07 2.80 -0.44
CA ILE A 189 8.11 4.26 -0.65
C ILE A 189 9.22 4.62 -1.65
N GLY A 190 10.42 4.05 -1.48
CA GLY A 190 11.54 4.29 -2.36
C GLY A 190 11.26 3.91 -3.82
N LYS A 191 10.48 2.84 -4.01
CA LYS A 191 10.14 2.26 -5.32
C LYS A 191 8.96 2.96 -6.00
N LEU A 192 7.89 3.24 -5.26
CA LEU A 192 6.63 3.78 -5.78
C LEU A 192 6.60 5.31 -5.73
N GLY A 193 7.39 5.93 -4.85
CA GLY A 193 7.57 7.39 -4.82
C GLY A 193 6.46 8.16 -4.12
N GLU A 194 5.59 7.49 -3.37
CA GLU A 194 4.56 8.10 -2.53
C GLU A 194 4.83 7.82 -1.05
N ASN A 195 4.35 8.71 -0.19
CA ASN A 195 4.24 8.44 1.24
C ASN A 195 3.31 7.25 1.47
N MET A 196 3.65 6.44 2.46
CA MET A 196 2.87 5.26 2.87
C MET A 196 2.94 5.12 4.38
N ILE A 197 1.87 4.59 4.97
CA ILE A 197 1.75 4.40 6.41
C ILE A 197 1.24 3.00 6.71
N LEU A 198 1.92 2.30 7.62
CA LEU A 198 1.37 1.12 8.30
C LEU A 198 0.46 1.66 9.40
N LYS A 199 -0.85 1.71 9.15
CA LYS A 199 -1.77 2.48 9.97
C LYS A 199 -2.09 1.75 11.27
N ARG A 200 -2.65 0.55 11.14
CA ARG A 200 -3.06 -0.28 12.27
C ARG A 200 -3.29 -1.72 11.82
N ALA A 201 -3.35 -2.61 12.79
CA ALA A 201 -3.79 -3.98 12.60
C ALA A 201 -4.74 -4.39 13.74
N ALA A 202 -5.64 -5.30 13.43
CA ALA A 202 -6.42 -6.05 14.40
C ALA A 202 -6.19 -7.54 14.16
N TRP A 203 -6.27 -8.33 15.21
CA TRP A 203 -6.16 -9.77 15.12
C TRP A 203 -7.12 -10.46 16.09
N VAL A 204 -7.55 -11.65 15.71
CA VAL A 204 -8.45 -12.49 16.48
C VAL A 204 -7.91 -13.91 16.46
N LYS A 205 -7.85 -14.55 17.63
CA LYS A 205 -7.58 -15.98 17.82
C LYS A 205 -8.80 -16.62 18.46
N VAL A 206 -9.31 -17.70 17.87
CA VAL A 206 -10.49 -18.40 18.39
C VAL A 206 -10.15 -19.83 18.80
N PRO A 207 -10.60 -20.33 19.97
CA PRO A 207 -10.52 -21.75 20.29
C PRO A 207 -11.65 -22.53 19.61
N SER A 208 -11.74 -23.84 19.88
CA SER A 208 -12.89 -24.64 19.47
C SER A 208 -14.18 -24.13 20.12
N GLY A 209 -15.30 -24.21 19.42
CA GLY A 209 -16.57 -23.62 19.86
C GLY A 209 -16.76 -22.14 19.47
N PHE A 210 -15.76 -21.54 18.82
CA PHE A 210 -15.84 -20.21 18.26
C PHE A 210 -15.60 -20.23 16.75
N TYR A 211 -16.18 -19.27 16.06
CA TYR A 211 -16.09 -19.08 14.62
C TYR A 211 -15.86 -17.60 14.30
N VAL A 212 -15.04 -17.32 13.28
CA VAL A 212 -14.84 -15.96 12.77
C VAL A 212 -15.43 -15.86 11.37
N GLY A 213 -16.56 -15.15 11.28
CA GLY A 213 -17.09 -14.67 10.01
C GLY A 213 -16.24 -13.51 9.50
N SER A 214 -16.01 -13.45 8.19
CA SER A 214 -15.19 -12.40 7.60
C SER A 214 -15.74 -11.94 6.27
N TYR A 215 -15.55 -10.65 5.98
CA TYR A 215 -15.93 -10.06 4.70
C TYR A 215 -15.04 -8.88 4.35
N VAL A 216 -14.72 -8.75 3.06
CA VAL A 216 -14.01 -7.60 2.50
C VAL A 216 -14.85 -7.03 1.37
N HIS A 217 -15.06 -5.71 1.38
CA HIS A 217 -15.81 -5.01 0.33
C HIS A 217 -14.89 -4.17 -0.55
N GLY A 218 -15.27 -4.00 -1.83
CA GLY A 218 -14.42 -3.37 -2.83
C GLY A 218 -13.20 -4.22 -3.18
N THR A 219 -13.41 -5.54 -3.30
CA THR A 219 -12.31 -6.51 -3.43
C THR A 219 -11.45 -6.27 -4.67
N MET A 220 -10.13 -6.33 -4.50
CA MET A 220 -9.17 -6.25 -5.59
C MET A 220 -8.74 -7.65 -6.02
N HIS A 221 -8.87 -7.97 -7.31
CA HIS A 221 -8.45 -9.26 -7.83
C HIS A 221 -6.92 -9.35 -7.93
N SER A 222 -6.31 -10.19 -7.10
CA SER A 222 -4.85 -10.39 -7.06
C SER A 222 -4.52 -11.88 -6.87
N PRO A 223 -4.64 -12.71 -7.93
CA PRO A 223 -4.56 -14.17 -7.81
C PRO A 223 -3.19 -14.67 -7.34
N SER A 224 -2.15 -13.86 -7.48
CA SER A 224 -0.80 -14.17 -6.99
C SER A 224 -0.64 -14.12 -5.46
N LEU A 225 -1.62 -13.53 -4.75
CA LEU A 225 -1.58 -13.36 -3.29
C LEU A 225 -2.53 -14.38 -2.65
N HIS A 226 -2.09 -15.64 -2.59
CA HIS A 226 -2.88 -16.71 -2.00
C HIS A 226 -3.31 -16.38 -0.56
N ASN A 227 -4.57 -16.67 -0.23
CA ASN A 227 -5.21 -16.51 1.08
C ASN A 227 -5.35 -15.06 1.61
N LEU A 228 -4.89 -14.06 0.86
CA LEU A 228 -5.06 -12.65 1.21
C LEU A 228 -6.22 -12.06 0.40
N VAL A 229 -7.17 -11.45 1.08
CA VAL A 229 -8.24 -10.67 0.43
C VAL A 229 -7.98 -9.19 0.69
N LEU A 230 -7.98 -8.39 -0.37
CA LEU A 230 -7.69 -6.96 -0.33
C LEU A 230 -8.93 -6.17 -0.72
N GLY A 231 -9.20 -5.04 -0.06
CA GLY A 231 -10.32 -4.16 -0.42
C GLY A 231 -10.31 -2.82 0.32
N LYS A 232 -11.43 -2.10 0.25
CA LYS A 232 -11.60 -0.80 0.91
C LYS A 232 -12.15 -0.93 2.33
N TYR A 233 -13.01 -1.91 2.55
CA TYR A 233 -13.58 -2.22 3.87
C TYR A 233 -13.27 -3.65 4.23
N GLY A 234 -13.09 -3.93 5.51
CA GLY A 234 -12.99 -5.28 6.03
C GLY A 234 -13.69 -5.43 7.37
N ALA A 235 -14.30 -6.58 7.60
CA ALA A 235 -14.93 -6.92 8.86
C ALA A 235 -14.58 -8.34 9.30
N LEU A 236 -14.42 -8.49 10.61
CA LEU A 236 -14.36 -9.77 11.33
C LEU A 236 -15.50 -9.80 12.33
N VAL A 237 -16.26 -10.89 12.36
CA VAL A 237 -17.37 -11.10 13.31
C VAL A 237 -17.09 -12.37 14.08
N ILE A 238 -16.89 -12.21 15.39
CA ILE A 238 -16.54 -13.29 16.30
C ILE A 238 -17.83 -13.86 16.85
N CYS A 239 -18.01 -15.16 16.66
CA CYS A 239 -19.21 -15.87 17.05
C CYS A 239 -18.87 -17.05 17.94
N GLU A 240 -19.73 -17.33 18.91
CA GLU A 240 -19.76 -18.60 19.64
C GLU A 240 -20.76 -19.53 18.96
N THR A 241 -20.35 -20.77 18.72
CA THR A 241 -21.21 -21.79 18.11
C THR A 241 -20.70 -23.21 18.36
N SER A 242 -21.62 -24.12 18.64
CA SER A 242 -21.35 -25.56 18.67
C SER A 242 -21.39 -26.21 17.28
N GLU A 243 -21.86 -25.47 16.27
CA GLU A 243 -22.04 -25.98 14.91
C GLU A 243 -20.71 -26.10 14.17
N GLN A 244 -20.51 -27.19 13.43
CA GLN A 244 -19.36 -27.38 12.53
C GLN A 244 -19.78 -27.36 11.05
N SER A 245 -21.00 -26.92 10.76
CA SER A 245 -21.63 -27.07 9.44
C SER A 245 -21.01 -26.17 8.35
N THR A 246 -21.15 -26.58 7.09
CA THR A 246 -20.73 -25.82 5.90
C THR A 246 -21.46 -24.48 5.75
N ASN A 247 -22.62 -24.31 6.41
CA ASN A 247 -23.45 -23.11 6.34
C ASN A 247 -22.82 -21.90 7.06
N LEU A 248 -21.90 -22.12 7.99
CA LEU A 248 -21.24 -21.04 8.73
C LEU A 248 -20.45 -20.10 7.82
N LYS A 249 -19.94 -20.57 6.67
CA LYS A 249 -19.22 -19.72 5.71
C LYS A 249 -20.12 -18.65 5.10
N ASP A 250 -21.31 -19.02 4.66
CA ASP A 250 -22.27 -18.07 4.08
C ASP A 250 -22.86 -17.15 5.14
N LEU A 251 -23.16 -17.68 6.34
CA LEU A 251 -23.56 -16.88 7.48
C LEU A 251 -22.47 -15.86 7.85
N GLY A 252 -21.23 -16.30 8.04
CA GLY A 252 -20.10 -15.46 8.39
C GLY A 252 -19.85 -14.35 7.37
N ARG A 253 -19.97 -14.67 6.07
CA ARG A 253 -19.92 -13.67 5.00
C ARG A 253 -21.04 -12.64 5.12
N ARG A 254 -22.29 -13.08 5.36
CA ARG A 254 -23.45 -12.19 5.53
C ARG A 254 -23.34 -11.31 6.78
N LEU A 255 -22.82 -11.85 7.89
CA LEU A 255 -22.52 -11.07 9.09
C LEU A 255 -21.48 -10.00 8.80
N GLY A 256 -20.39 -10.35 8.12
CA GLY A 256 -19.39 -9.37 7.70
C GLY A 256 -19.96 -8.32 6.73
N GLN A 257 -20.86 -8.70 5.82
CA GLN A 257 -21.58 -7.75 4.96
C GLN A 257 -22.42 -6.76 5.78
N HIS A 258 -23.17 -7.26 6.75
CA HIS A 258 -23.96 -6.43 7.64
C HIS A 258 -23.08 -5.45 8.44
N VAL A 259 -21.98 -5.91 9.04
CA VAL A 259 -21.05 -5.02 9.77
C VAL A 259 -20.45 -3.95 8.86
N VAL A 260 -20.04 -4.32 7.63
CA VAL A 260 -19.52 -3.33 6.67
C VAL A 260 -20.58 -2.30 6.29
N GLY A 261 -21.80 -2.74 5.99
CA GLY A 261 -22.89 -1.90 5.47
C GLY A 261 -23.62 -1.06 6.53
N MET A 262 -23.83 -1.61 7.73
CA MET A 262 -24.61 -0.98 8.80
C MET A 262 -23.74 -0.32 9.87
N ALA A 263 -22.42 -0.54 9.84
CA ALA A 263 -21.43 0.09 10.72
C ALA A 263 -21.86 0.20 12.21
N PRO A 264 -22.22 -0.92 12.87
CA PRO A 264 -22.57 -0.90 14.29
C PRO A 264 -21.39 -0.42 15.15
N LEU A 265 -21.70 0.18 16.30
CA LEU A 265 -20.72 0.66 17.28
C LEU A 265 -20.54 -0.30 18.46
N SER A 266 -21.55 -1.13 18.75
CA SER A 266 -21.50 -2.14 19.81
C SER A 266 -22.29 -3.38 19.43
N VAL A 267 -22.09 -4.50 20.13
CA VAL A 267 -22.82 -5.76 19.85
C VAL A 267 -24.31 -5.65 20.22
N GLY A 268 -24.62 -5.12 21.40
CA GLY A 268 -25.97 -5.12 21.97
C GLY A 268 -26.37 -6.45 22.59
N SER A 269 -27.66 -6.60 22.91
CA SER A 269 -28.28 -7.82 23.42
C SER A 269 -29.44 -8.29 22.53
N LEU A 270 -29.80 -9.57 22.63
CA LEU A 270 -31.03 -10.08 22.02
C LEU A 270 -32.30 -9.61 22.73
N ASP A 271 -32.17 -9.13 23.97
CA ASP A 271 -33.28 -8.58 24.76
C ASP A 271 -33.55 -7.10 24.46
N ASP A 272 -32.68 -6.46 23.66
CA ASP A 272 -32.88 -5.08 23.24
C ASP A 272 -34.00 -5.02 22.18
N GLU A 273 -34.87 -4.01 22.30
CA GLU A 273 -35.94 -3.78 21.32
C GLU A 273 -35.37 -3.45 19.92
N PRO A 274 -36.07 -3.83 18.83
CA PRO A 274 -35.67 -3.48 17.48
C PRO A 274 -35.46 -1.97 17.29
N GLY A 275 -34.27 -1.60 16.84
CA GLY A 275 -33.92 -0.22 16.55
C GLY A 275 -34.20 0.15 15.08
N GLY A 276 -34.41 1.44 14.82
CA GLY A 276 -34.59 1.96 13.46
C GLY A 276 -33.27 2.13 12.69
N GLU A 277 -33.29 2.96 11.64
CA GLU A 277 -32.13 3.20 10.75
C GLU A 277 -30.91 3.84 11.43
N GLY A 278 -31.08 4.44 12.62
CA GLY A 278 -30.01 5.04 13.42
C GLY A 278 -29.51 4.16 14.58
N GLU A 279 -29.95 2.90 14.65
CA GLU A 279 -29.52 1.98 15.71
C GLU A 279 -28.01 1.70 15.62
N THR A 280 -27.34 1.70 16.77
CA THR A 280 -25.89 1.52 16.88
C THR A 280 -25.49 0.15 17.42
N LYS A 281 -26.44 -0.56 18.05
CA LYS A 281 -26.26 -1.93 18.55
C LYS A 281 -26.51 -2.95 17.45
N MET A 282 -25.48 -3.72 17.10
CA MET A 282 -25.49 -4.68 16.00
C MET A 282 -26.68 -5.64 16.02
N LEU A 283 -27.02 -6.23 17.17
CA LEU A 283 -28.11 -7.21 17.26
C LEU A 283 -29.51 -6.59 17.09
N SER A 284 -29.66 -5.30 17.40
CA SER A 284 -30.92 -4.57 17.33
C SER A 284 -31.12 -3.86 15.99
N GLN A 285 -30.07 -3.75 15.17
CA GLN A 285 -30.13 -3.14 13.84
C GLN A 285 -31.04 -3.94 12.88
N PRO A 286 -31.73 -3.27 11.95
CA PRO A 286 -32.41 -3.94 10.84
C PRO A 286 -31.42 -4.77 10.02
N TYR A 287 -31.77 -6.01 9.71
CA TYR A 287 -30.87 -6.89 8.97
C TYR A 287 -30.66 -6.37 7.54
N LEU A 288 -29.40 -6.33 7.09
CA LEU A 288 -29.00 -5.67 5.84
C LEU A 288 -29.72 -6.23 4.60
N LEU A 289 -29.94 -7.55 4.55
CA LEU A 289 -30.56 -8.20 3.39
C LEU A 289 -32.09 -8.33 3.52
N ASP A 290 -32.63 -8.15 4.73
CA ASP A 290 -34.05 -8.18 5.02
C ASP A 290 -34.35 -7.26 6.22
N PRO A 291 -34.64 -5.97 5.98
CA PRO A 291 -34.89 -5.00 7.05
C PRO A 291 -36.15 -5.25 7.88
N SER A 292 -36.97 -6.25 7.51
CA SER A 292 -38.19 -6.58 8.28
C SER A 292 -37.90 -7.25 9.63
N ILE A 293 -36.68 -7.77 9.80
CA ILE A 293 -36.21 -8.41 11.03
C ILE A 293 -34.91 -7.76 11.51
N THR A 294 -34.60 -7.89 12.80
CA THR A 294 -33.30 -7.48 13.32
C THR A 294 -32.21 -8.49 12.97
N LEU A 295 -30.94 -8.09 13.08
CA LEU A 295 -29.84 -9.04 12.94
C LEU A 295 -29.92 -10.15 14.00
N GLY A 296 -30.26 -9.81 15.25
CA GLY A 296 -30.43 -10.80 16.32
C GLY A 296 -31.45 -11.89 15.95
N GLN A 297 -32.60 -11.48 15.41
CA GLN A 297 -33.64 -12.40 14.93
C GLN A 297 -33.18 -13.26 13.74
N TYR A 298 -32.32 -12.73 12.87
CA TYR A 298 -31.73 -13.48 11.76
C TYR A 298 -30.72 -14.54 12.25
N VAL A 299 -29.91 -14.22 13.25
CA VAL A 299 -28.79 -15.07 13.71
C VAL A 299 -29.23 -16.14 14.70
N GLN A 300 -30.16 -15.83 15.60
CA GLN A 300 -30.59 -16.73 16.69
C GLN A 300 -31.05 -18.13 16.20
N PRO A 301 -31.86 -18.27 15.13
CA PRO A 301 -32.29 -19.58 14.63
C PRO A 301 -31.14 -20.44 14.06
N GLN A 302 -29.97 -19.84 13.81
CA GLN A 302 -28.83 -20.51 13.19
C GLN A 302 -27.89 -21.16 14.22
N GLY A 303 -28.20 -21.08 15.52
CA GLY A 303 -27.37 -21.68 16.58
C GLY A 303 -26.01 -20.98 16.74
N VAL A 304 -25.98 -19.68 16.46
CA VAL A 304 -24.79 -18.83 16.53
C VAL A 304 -25.08 -17.65 17.44
N SER A 305 -24.12 -17.28 18.28
CA SER A 305 -24.19 -16.06 19.09
C SER A 305 -23.05 -15.14 18.68
N VAL A 306 -23.35 -13.89 18.31
CA VAL A 306 -22.31 -12.90 18.02
C VAL A 306 -21.79 -12.33 19.33
N VAL A 307 -20.49 -12.46 19.59
CA VAL A 307 -19.87 -12.01 20.84
C VAL A 307 -19.09 -10.70 20.67
N ASP A 308 -18.54 -10.45 19.48
CA ASP A 308 -17.70 -9.29 19.22
C ASP A 308 -17.48 -9.10 17.71
N PHE A 309 -17.01 -7.93 17.28
CA PHE A 309 -16.65 -7.67 15.88
C PHE A 309 -15.52 -6.64 15.76
N VAL A 310 -14.94 -6.59 14.55
CA VAL A 310 -13.99 -5.58 14.12
C VAL A 310 -14.41 -5.10 12.75
N ARG A 311 -14.43 -3.79 12.52
CA ARG A 311 -14.67 -3.16 11.22
C ARG A 311 -13.55 -2.18 10.95
N PHE A 312 -12.89 -2.28 9.79
CA PHE A 312 -12.01 -1.25 9.27
C PHE A 312 -12.56 -0.68 7.97
N GLU A 313 -12.52 0.63 7.85
CA GLU A 313 -12.63 1.37 6.59
C GLU A 313 -11.31 2.08 6.29
N CYS A 314 -10.77 1.85 5.09
CA CYS A 314 -9.51 2.47 4.69
C CYS A 314 -9.64 4.00 4.67
N GLY A 315 -8.74 4.68 5.39
CA GLY A 315 -8.67 6.14 5.45
C GLY A 315 -9.64 6.78 6.45
N GLU A 316 -10.29 5.98 7.31
CA GLU A 316 -11.05 6.51 8.44
C GLU A 316 -10.12 7.10 9.51
N ASP A 317 -10.51 8.25 10.06
CA ASP A 317 -9.73 8.94 11.10
C ASP A 317 -10.07 8.31 12.47
N GLU A 318 -9.05 8.01 13.28
CA GLU A 318 -9.22 7.30 14.57
C GLU A 318 -10.08 8.08 15.59
N GLU A 319 -10.16 9.42 15.46
CA GLU A 319 -10.92 10.32 16.32
C GLU A 319 -12.44 10.07 16.29
N ALA A 320 -12.97 9.38 15.28
CA ALA A 320 -14.39 9.04 15.23
C ALA A 320 -14.80 7.89 16.16
N THR A 321 -13.84 7.14 16.71
CA THR A 321 -14.08 5.92 17.51
C THR A 321 -13.95 6.10 19.01
N GLU A 322 -13.35 7.20 19.50
CA GLU A 322 -13.23 7.50 20.94
C GLU A 322 -14.30 8.49 21.46
N ALA A 323 -15.22 8.94 20.60
CA ALA A 323 -16.23 9.94 20.93
C ALA A 323 -17.65 9.38 21.19
N VAL A 324 -17.83 8.06 21.36
CA VAL A 324 -19.13 7.45 21.68
C VAL A 324 -19.00 6.40 22.77
#